data_AF-A0A8J7XX93-F1
#
_entry.id   AF-A0A8J7XX93-F1
#
_cell.length_a   1.000
_cell.length_b   1.000
_cell.length_c   1.000
_cell.angle_alpha   90.00
_cell.angle_beta   90.00
_cell.angle_gamma   90.00
#
_symmetry.space_group_name_H-M   'P 1'
#
loop_
_entity.id
_entity.type
_entity.pdbx_description
1 polymer ?
#
loop_
_entity_poly.entity_id
_entity_poly.type
_entity_poly.pdbx_seq_one_letter_code
_entity_poly.pdbx_strand_id
1 'polypeptide(L)' 'MKVALTIAGSDSGGGAGIQADLKTFAAFKVFGTSVITSVTAQNTVGVSGIHDMPADFVGEQIDA' A
#
# COMPACT_ATOMS: atom_id res chain seq x y z
N MET A 1 12.75 1.31 17.66
CA MET A 1 11.96 2.01 16.63
C MET A 1 10.61 1.30 16.54
N LYS A 2 9.48 2.01 16.45
CA LYS A 2 8.17 1.34 16.28
C LYS A 2 8.04 0.85 14.83
N VAL A 3 7.34 -0.26 14.64
CA VAL A 3 6.98 -0.82 13.33
C VAL A 3 5.47 -0.68 13.15
N ALA A 4 5.03 -0.28 11.97
CA ALA A 4 3.62 -0.27 11.59
C ALA A 4 3.44 -0.95 10.23
N LEU A 5 2.43 -1.80 10.15
CA LEU A 5 2.02 -2.48 8.93
C LEU A 5 0.79 -1.76 8.34
N THR A 6 0.82 -1.48 7.04
CA THR A 6 -0.38 -1.15 6.26
C THR A 6 -0.78 -2.33 5.39
N ILE A 7 -2.10 -2.59 5.28
CA ILE A 7 -2.70 -3.57 4.38
C ILE A 7 -3.66 -2.78 3.49
N ALA A 8 -3.23 -2.45 2.27
CA ALA A 8 -3.92 -1.47 1.42
C ALA A 8 -3.66 -1.70 -0.07
N GLY A 9 -4.44 -1.00 -0.91
CA GLY A 9 -4.16 -0.89 -2.34
C GLY A 9 -2.99 0.07 -2.61
N SER A 10 -2.30 -0.16 -3.72
CA SER A 10 -1.25 0.72 -4.25
C SER A 10 -1.85 1.77 -5.17
N ASP A 11 -1.70 3.05 -4.83
CA ASP A 11 -2.01 4.20 -5.67
C ASP A 11 -0.76 4.64 -6.46
N SER A 12 -0.75 4.44 -7.79
CA SER A 12 0.37 4.87 -8.64
C SER A 12 0.60 6.38 -8.64
N GLY A 13 -0.41 7.19 -8.33
CA GLY A 13 -0.30 8.64 -8.19
C GLY A 13 0.38 9.06 -6.87
N GLY A 14 0.45 8.14 -5.91
CA GLY A 14 1.17 8.31 -4.65
C GLY A 14 0.55 9.29 -3.67
N GLY A 15 -0.70 9.72 -3.89
CA GLY A 15 -1.43 10.64 -3.02
C GLY A 15 -2.26 9.94 -1.94
N ALA A 16 -2.61 8.68 -2.16
CA ALA A 16 -3.36 7.81 -1.26
C ALA A 16 -2.69 6.42 -1.15
N GLY A 17 -3.45 5.44 -0.65
CA GLY A 17 -3.04 4.04 -0.59
C GLY A 17 -1.75 3.81 0.21
N ILE A 18 -1.09 2.69 -0.10
CA ILE A 18 0.11 2.26 0.60
C ILE A 18 1.25 3.29 0.53
N GLN A 19 1.30 4.08 -0.54
CA GLN A 19 2.25 5.16 -0.73
C GLN A 19 2.05 6.27 0.30
N ALA A 20 0.80 6.70 0.54
CA ALA A 20 0.49 7.72 1.55
C ALA A 20 0.71 7.20 2.98
N ASP A 21 0.37 5.93 3.23
CA ASP A 21 0.61 5.29 4.52
C ASP A 21 2.10 5.24 4.86
N LEU A 22 2.93 4.71 3.95
CA LEU A 22 4.37 4.60 4.17
C LEU A 22 5.06 5.97 4.29
N LYS A 23 4.63 6.97 3.50
CA LYS A 23 5.10 8.36 3.66
C LYS A 23 4.76 8.91 5.05
N THR A 24 3.56 8.60 5.54
CA THR A 24 3.11 9.02 6.88
C THR A 24 3.92 8.31 7.96
N PHE A 25 4.12 7.00 7.87
CA PHE A 25 4.96 6.26 8.82
C PHE A 25 6.39 6.82 8.88
N ALA A 26 6.99 7.10 7.72
CA ALA A 26 8.30 7.72 7.62
C ALA A 26 8.34 9.11 8.29
N ALA A 27 7.33 9.97 8.05
CA ALA A 27 7.23 11.29 8.67
C ALA A 27 7.16 11.22 10.21
N PHE A 28 6.55 10.15 10.75
CA PHE A 28 6.47 9.88 12.19
C PHE A 28 7.64 9.04 12.74
N LYS A 29 8.70 8.81 11.96
CA LYS A 29 9.86 7.99 12.35
C LYS A 29 9.49 6.56 12.77
N VAL A 30 8.47 6.00 12.11
CA VAL A 30 8.02 4.61 12.24
C VAL A 30 8.54 3.82 11.04
N PHE A 31 9.07 2.62 11.28
CA PHE A 31 9.44 1.71 10.20
C PHE A 31 8.16 1.13 9.58
N GLY A 32 7.88 1.51 8.34
CA GLY A 32 6.69 1.06 7.63
C GLY A 32 6.93 -0.27 6.91
N THR A 33 6.04 -1.24 7.14
CA THR A 33 5.89 -2.45 6.34
C THR A 33 4.54 -2.45 5.62
N SER A 34 4.38 -3.30 4.62
CA SER A 34 3.25 -3.22 3.69
C SER A 34 2.81 -4.57 3.16
N VAL A 35 1.48 -4.74 3.03
CA VAL A 35 0.82 -5.81 2.27
C VAL A 35 -0.06 -5.15 1.22
N ILE A 36 0.23 -5.40 -0.05
CA ILE A 36 -0.49 -4.85 -1.19
C ILE A 36 -1.66 -5.76 -1.53
N THR A 37 -2.89 -5.24 -1.48
CA THR A 37 -4.12 -5.98 -1.82
C THR A 37 -4.53 -5.81 -3.28
N SER A 38 -4.20 -4.67 -3.88
CA SER A 38 -4.45 -4.37 -5.29
C SER A 38 -3.51 -3.29 -5.78
N VAL A 39 -3.34 -3.18 -7.10
CA VAL A 39 -2.60 -2.09 -7.75
C VAL A 39 -3.58 -1.30 -8.61
N THR A 40 -3.61 0.02 -8.43
CA THR A 40 -4.43 0.92 -9.24
C THR A 40 -3.56 1.70 -10.23
N ALA A 41 -4.05 1.83 -11.46
CA ALA A 41 -3.62 2.88 -12.38
C ALA A 41 -4.44 4.13 -12.03
N GLN A 42 -3.86 4.97 -11.18
CA GLN A 42 -4.54 6.08 -10.52
C GLN A 42 -3.73 7.37 -10.61
N ASN A 43 -4.45 8.49 -10.71
CA ASN A 43 -3.91 9.83 -10.58
C ASN A 43 -4.95 10.76 -9.91
N THR A 44 -4.68 12.07 -9.88
CA THR A 44 -5.53 13.07 -9.21
C THR A 44 -6.90 13.27 -9.84
N VAL A 45 -7.17 12.73 -11.03
CA VAL A 45 -8.43 12.87 -11.75
C VAL A 45 -9.29 11.60 -11.65
N GLY A 46 -8.69 10.46 -11.26
CA GLY A 46 -9.44 9.22 -11.04
C GLY A 46 -8.59 7.96 -11.18
N VAL A 47 -9.30 6.83 -11.27
CA VAL A 47 -8.74 5.47 -11.44
C VAL A 47 -9.13 4.95 -12.82
N SER A 48 -8.15 4.56 -13.63
CA SER A 48 -8.37 4.01 -14.97
C SER A 48 -8.23 2.48 -15.04
N GLY A 49 -7.69 1.86 -13.99
CA GLY A 49 -7.54 0.40 -13.92
C GLY A 49 -7.27 -0.06 -12.50
N ILE A 50 -7.71 -1.27 -12.19
CA ILE A 50 -7.50 -1.95 -10.91
C ILE A 50 -7.07 -3.38 -11.23
N HIS A 51 -6.03 -3.86 -10.55
CA HIS A 51 -5.59 -5.23 -10.60
C HIS A 51 -5.47 -5.78 -9.18
N ASP A 52 -6.36 -6.69 -8.82
CA ASP A 52 -6.39 -7.28 -7.49
C ASP A 52 -5.33 -8.39 -7.36
N MET A 53 -4.66 -8.45 -6.21
CA MET A 53 -3.75 -9.52 -5.90
C MET A 53 -4.52 -10.78 -5.52
N PRO A 54 -4.07 -11.98 -5.95
CA PRO A 54 -4.60 -13.24 -5.44
C PRO A 54 -4.55 -13.29 -3.90
N ALA A 55 -5.59 -13.82 -3.27
CA ALA A 55 -5.74 -13.80 -1.80
C ALA A 55 -4.66 -14.63 -1.08
N ASP A 56 -4.22 -15.73 -1.70
CA ASP A 56 -3.07 -16.52 -1.26
C ASP A 56 -1.78 -15.69 -1.26
N PHE A 57 -1.54 -14.91 -2.31
CA PHE A 57 -0.39 -14.02 -2.40
C PHE A 57 -0.46 -12.84 -1.41
N VAL A 58 -1.66 -12.36 -1.07
CA VAL A 58 -1.84 -11.41 0.06
C VAL A 58 -1.44 -12.07 1.38
N GLY A 59 -1.79 -13.34 1.58
CA GLY A 59 -1.35 -14.15 2.72
C GLY A 59 0.17 -14.29 2.79
N GLU A 60 0.82 -14.62 1.66
CA GLU A 60 2.28 -14.74 1.59
C GLU A 60 3.01 -13.45 2.00
N GLN A 61 2.46 -12.27 1.71
CA GLN A 61 3.02 -10.99 2.15
C GLN A 61 2.86 -10.74 3.66
N ILE A 62 1.82 -11.28 4.30
CA ILE A 62 1.59 -11.15 5.75
C ILE A 62 2.59 -12.03 6.51
N ASP A 63 2.93 -13.19 5.96
CA ASP A 63 3.79 -14.19 6.59
C ASP A 63 5.31 -13.91 6.40
N ALA A 64 5.68 -13.00 5.49
CA ALA A 64 7.06 -12.65 5.14
C ALA A 64 7.72 -11.66 6.13
#